data_AF-A0A0F8B4B4-F1
#
_entry.id   AF-A0A0F8B4B4-F1
#
_cell.length_a   1.000
_cell.length_b   1.000
_cell.length_c   1.000
_cell.angle_alpha   90.00
_cell.angle_beta   90.00
_cell.angle_gamma   90.00
#
_symmetry.space_group_name_H-M   'P 1'
#
loop_
_entity.id
_entity.type
_entity.pdbx_description
1 polymer ?
#
loop_
_entity_poly.entity_id
_entity_poly.type
_entity_poly.pdbx_seq_one_letter_code
_entity_poly.pdbx_strand_id
1 'polypeptide(L)'
;MHFKQLFLETLMLTYRGASELNIYEDRPKHVKGFRDFFAEFNYRMGLPSGVGAETEAEASSSGPAKSLKRSPIKAEVIQVTDTTACLDPVVEVAEVQRMVNSHNRAIADGTHTGSRLQIKRTVFFTSYSIPADDAKKLNKLANLPAHLVSNDIKFHGTNILISIRPCSHEILSKIGGMGAKMVWRVVAVGHLNNMVWAAQVEPVPADAAYHTEGAVPMVVLAHQQAVMTRKDRLIVAIATLNMRLGEMLHMSRTITIALLMGAMAMALAHSEAEAEVEEAGEVAAEVPIFMRGGGAEDGVVVQAKHRVGV
;
A
#
# COMPACT_ATOMS: atom_id res chain seq x y z
N MET A 1 -26.95 -8.39 -8.67
CA MET A 1 -27.31 -8.58 -10.09
C MET A 1 -28.70 -9.16 -10.30
N HIS A 2 -29.07 -10.24 -9.60
CA HIS A 2 -30.35 -10.94 -9.83
C HIS A 2 -31.60 -10.04 -9.84
N PHE A 3 -31.79 -9.19 -8.82
CA PHE A 3 -32.91 -8.25 -8.78
C PHE A 3 -32.95 -7.31 -10.00
N LYS A 4 -31.81 -6.74 -10.39
CA LYS A 4 -31.72 -5.82 -11.54
C LYS A 4 -32.09 -6.54 -12.84
N GLN A 5 -31.66 -7.79 -13.01
CA GLN A 5 -32.00 -8.62 -14.19
C GLN A 5 -33.50 -8.93 -14.25
N LEU A 6 -34.13 -9.34 -13.12
CA LEU A 6 -35.57 -9.58 -13.05
C LEU A 6 -36.39 -8.32 -13.36
N PHE A 7 -35.95 -7.17 -12.83
CA PHE A 7 -36.58 -5.89 -13.11
C PHE A 7 -36.50 -5.55 -14.61
N LEU A 8 -35.30 -5.66 -15.20
CA LEU A 8 -35.09 -5.38 -16.62
C LEU A 8 -35.87 -6.35 -17.51
N GLU A 9 -35.94 -7.63 -17.17
CA GLU A 9 -36.78 -8.61 -17.88
C GLU A 9 -38.26 -8.19 -17.85
N THR A 10 -38.78 -7.85 -16.68
CA THR A 10 -40.16 -7.38 -16.52
C THR A 10 -40.42 -6.12 -17.33
N LEU A 11 -39.48 -5.16 -17.30
CA LEU A 11 -39.55 -3.91 -18.04
C LEU A 11 -39.60 -4.16 -19.56
N MET A 12 -38.71 -5.01 -20.07
CA MET A 12 -38.64 -5.36 -21.50
C MET A 12 -39.89 -6.13 -21.99
N LEU A 13 -40.49 -6.95 -21.14
CA LEU A 13 -41.73 -7.68 -21.45
C LEU A 13 -42.97 -6.79 -21.38
N THR A 14 -42.92 -5.74 -20.57
CA THR A 14 -43.98 -4.73 -20.42
C THR A 14 -43.98 -3.77 -21.62
N TYR A 15 -42.82 -3.19 -21.93
CA TYR A 15 -42.67 -2.22 -23.03
C TYR A 15 -42.22 -2.89 -24.33
N ARG A 16 -43.12 -3.68 -24.94
CA ARG A 16 -42.79 -4.51 -26.12
C ARG A 16 -42.35 -3.73 -27.37
N GLY A 17 -42.74 -2.46 -27.48
CA GLY A 17 -42.35 -1.58 -28.58
C GLY A 17 -40.96 -0.96 -28.43
N ALA A 18 -40.31 -1.13 -27.27
CA ALA A 18 -38.94 -0.65 -27.06
C ALA A 18 -37.94 -1.59 -27.76
N SER A 19 -37.22 -1.04 -28.74
CA SER A 19 -36.15 -1.73 -29.47
C SER A 19 -34.75 -1.36 -28.97
N GLU A 20 -34.61 -0.26 -28.23
CA GLU A 20 -33.33 0.25 -27.73
C GLU A 20 -33.38 0.46 -26.21
N LEU A 21 -32.27 0.16 -25.54
CA LEU A 21 -32.12 0.36 -24.10
C LEU A 21 -30.70 0.81 -23.76
N ASN A 22 -30.56 1.98 -23.14
CA ASN A 22 -29.28 2.50 -22.69
C ASN A 22 -29.17 2.38 -21.17
N ILE A 23 -28.15 1.66 -20.70
CA ILE A 23 -27.88 1.44 -19.27
C ILE A 23 -26.54 2.06 -18.91
N TYR A 24 -26.60 3.01 -18.00
CA TYR A 24 -25.46 3.66 -17.37
C TYR A 24 -25.16 2.96 -16.05
N GLU A 25 -24.01 2.29 -15.95
CA GLU A 25 -23.63 1.55 -14.75
C GLU A 25 -22.17 1.84 -14.38
N ASP A 26 -21.94 2.12 -13.11
CA ASP A 26 -20.65 2.52 -12.54
C ASP A 26 -19.74 1.32 -12.25
N ARG A 27 -20.31 0.14 -12.00
CA ARG A 27 -19.56 -1.05 -11.60
C ARG A 27 -19.16 -1.91 -12.80
N PRO A 28 -17.85 -2.12 -13.08
CA PRO A 28 -17.40 -2.90 -14.24
C PRO A 28 -17.96 -4.34 -14.28
N LYS A 29 -18.09 -4.98 -13.11
CA LYS A 29 -18.67 -6.32 -12.99
C LYS A 29 -20.14 -6.36 -13.40
N HIS A 30 -20.89 -5.30 -13.10
CA HIS A 30 -22.29 -5.18 -13.49
C HIS A 30 -22.44 -4.87 -14.98
N VAL A 31 -21.57 -4.03 -15.53
CA VAL A 31 -21.51 -3.75 -16.99
C VAL A 31 -21.39 -5.05 -17.78
N LYS A 32 -20.43 -5.91 -17.43
CA LYS A 32 -20.30 -7.24 -18.05
C LYS A 32 -21.57 -8.08 -17.84
N GLY A 33 -22.06 -8.16 -16.60
CA GLY A 33 -23.24 -8.96 -16.28
C GLY A 33 -24.53 -8.51 -16.98
N PHE A 34 -24.66 -7.24 -17.36
CA PHE A 34 -25.77 -6.74 -18.17
C PHE A 34 -25.61 -7.09 -19.64
N ARG A 35 -24.41 -6.93 -20.21
CA ARG A 35 -24.13 -7.32 -21.60
C ARG A 35 -24.44 -8.80 -21.83
N ASP A 36 -23.95 -9.66 -20.92
CA ASP A 36 -24.22 -11.10 -20.94
C ASP A 36 -25.73 -11.38 -20.83
N PHE A 37 -26.42 -10.68 -19.92
CA PHE A 37 -27.87 -10.83 -19.72
C PHE A 37 -28.70 -10.46 -20.96
N PHE A 38 -28.38 -9.38 -21.67
CA PHE A 38 -29.15 -9.00 -22.86
C PHE A 38 -28.90 -9.92 -24.06
N ALA A 39 -27.68 -10.43 -24.20
CA ALA A 39 -27.38 -11.46 -25.20
C ALA A 39 -28.21 -12.73 -24.93
N GLU A 40 -28.24 -13.20 -23.68
CA GLU A 40 -29.03 -14.35 -23.25
C GLU A 40 -30.54 -14.10 -23.39
N PHE A 41 -31.00 -12.89 -23.08
CA PHE A 41 -32.40 -12.52 -23.23
C PHE A 41 -32.86 -12.59 -24.69
N ASN A 42 -32.08 -12.04 -25.63
CA ASN A 42 -32.41 -12.15 -27.07
C ASN A 42 -32.38 -13.60 -27.55
N TYR A 43 -31.39 -14.39 -27.12
CA TYR A 43 -31.28 -15.82 -27.44
C TYR A 43 -32.51 -16.62 -26.95
N ARG A 44 -32.87 -16.48 -25.67
CA ARG A 44 -34.03 -17.16 -25.06
C ARG A 44 -35.36 -16.79 -25.72
N MET A 45 -35.45 -15.61 -26.32
CA MET A 45 -36.64 -15.14 -27.03
C MET A 45 -36.72 -15.66 -28.47
N GLY A 46 -35.75 -16.47 -28.92
CA GLY A 46 -35.68 -16.98 -30.29
C GLY A 46 -35.39 -15.88 -31.31
N LEU A 47 -34.80 -14.77 -30.87
CA LEU A 47 -34.53 -13.62 -31.70
C LEU A 47 -33.09 -13.69 -32.20
N PRO A 48 -32.85 -13.53 -33.52
CA PRO A 48 -31.50 -13.62 -34.07
C PRO A 48 -30.61 -12.58 -33.39
N SER A 49 -29.54 -13.05 -32.75
CA SER A 49 -28.46 -12.21 -32.24
C SER A 49 -27.84 -11.50 -33.44
N GLY A 50 -27.95 -10.17 -33.48
CA GLY A 50 -27.62 -9.38 -34.67
C GLY A 50 -26.17 -9.57 -35.15
N VAL A 51 -25.99 -9.74 -36.46
CA VAL A 51 -25.42 -8.79 -37.43
C VAL A 51 -25.48 -9.50 -38.80
N GLY A 52 -26.27 -8.97 -39.73
CA GLY A 52 -26.24 -9.31 -41.17
C GLY A 52 -26.60 -10.76 -41.56
N ALA A 53 -27.88 -11.05 -41.74
CA ALA A 53 -28.32 -12.13 -42.63
C ALA A 53 -29.80 -11.92 -42.98
N GLU A 54 -30.02 -11.19 -44.08
CA GLU A 54 -31.25 -11.25 -44.84
C GLU A 54 -31.27 -12.62 -45.50
N THR A 55 -31.97 -13.61 -44.93
CA THR A 55 -32.34 -14.80 -45.67
C THR A 55 -33.62 -15.38 -45.09
N GLU A 56 -34.66 -15.34 -45.91
CA GLU A 56 -35.91 -16.05 -45.75
C GLU A 56 -35.62 -17.57 -45.70
N ALA A 57 -35.96 -18.24 -44.60
CA ALA A 57 -36.04 -19.70 -44.55
C ALA A 57 -36.92 -20.19 -43.39
N GLU A 58 -38.13 -20.57 -43.78
CA GLU A 58 -38.99 -21.68 -43.35
C GLU A 58 -38.81 -22.37 -41.97
N ALA A 59 -39.95 -22.41 -41.28
CA ALA A 59 -40.50 -23.47 -40.43
C ALA A 59 -39.65 -24.73 -40.18
N SER A 60 -39.23 -24.93 -38.92
CA SER A 60 -39.46 -26.17 -38.15
C SER A 60 -38.71 -26.16 -36.81
N SER A 61 -39.44 -26.09 -35.69
CA SER A 61 -39.12 -26.86 -34.48
C SER A 61 -40.15 -26.58 -33.38
N SER A 62 -40.71 -27.68 -32.89
CA SER A 62 -41.68 -27.77 -31.81
C SER A 62 -41.01 -27.64 -30.44
N GLY A 63 -41.35 -26.59 -29.69
CA GLY A 63 -41.07 -26.44 -28.27
C GLY A 63 -42.02 -25.41 -27.64
N PRO A 64 -42.46 -25.55 -26.38
CA PRO A 64 -43.44 -24.66 -25.78
C PRO A 64 -42.74 -23.40 -25.24
N ALA A 65 -42.39 -22.47 -26.13
CA ALA A 65 -42.10 -21.10 -25.74
C ALA A 65 -42.89 -20.17 -26.66
N LYS A 66 -44.03 -19.71 -26.13
CA LYS A 66 -44.92 -18.72 -26.72
C LYS A 66 -44.08 -17.56 -27.25
N SER A 67 -43.86 -17.51 -28.57
CA SER A 67 -43.04 -16.47 -29.21
C SER A 67 -43.68 -15.12 -28.93
N LEU A 68 -43.14 -14.44 -27.92
CA LEU A 68 -43.47 -13.07 -27.63
C LEU A 68 -42.95 -12.26 -28.82
N LYS A 69 -43.88 -11.85 -29.69
CA LYS A 69 -43.66 -11.03 -30.89
C LYS A 69 -43.04 -9.68 -30.50
N ARG A 70 -41.75 -9.65 -30.18
CA ARG A 70 -40.96 -8.44 -29.97
C ARG A 70 -39.68 -8.56 -30.79
N SER A 71 -39.16 -7.44 -31.27
CA SER A 71 -37.87 -7.38 -31.95
C SER A 71 -36.71 -7.57 -30.95
N PRO A 72 -35.51 -7.99 -31.43
CA PRO A 72 -34.32 -8.02 -30.58
C PRO A 72 -34.07 -6.66 -29.93
N ILE A 73 -33.59 -6.64 -28.68
CA ILE A 73 -33.20 -5.38 -28.02
C ILE A 73 -31.76 -5.05 -28.37
N LYS A 74 -31.55 -3.86 -28.89
CA LYS A 74 -30.26 -3.21 -28.97
C LYS A 74 -29.97 -2.54 -27.62
N ALA A 75 -29.29 -3.27 -26.74
CA ALA A 75 -28.92 -2.79 -25.42
C ALA A 75 -27.50 -2.21 -25.43
N GLU A 76 -27.36 -0.93 -25.12
CA GLU A 76 -26.07 -0.29 -24.90
C GLU A 76 -25.78 -0.19 -23.40
N VAL A 77 -24.72 -0.85 -22.94
CA VAL A 77 -24.29 -0.77 -21.54
C VAL A 77 -23.03 0.08 -21.47
N ILE A 78 -23.22 1.31 -21.01
CA ILE A 78 -22.23 2.36 -20.90
C ILE A 78 -21.65 2.30 -19.49
N GLN A 79 -20.36 1.98 -19.40
CA GLN A 79 -19.66 2.07 -18.13
C GLN A 79 -19.44 3.54 -17.80
N VAL A 80 -20.11 4.02 -16.76
CA VAL A 80 -19.85 5.36 -16.22
C VAL A 80 -18.62 5.24 -15.33
N THR A 81 -17.55 5.94 -15.67
CA THR A 81 -16.44 6.09 -14.74
C THR A 81 -16.91 7.00 -13.62
N ASP A 82 -16.81 6.51 -12.38
CA ASP A 82 -17.07 7.32 -11.20
C ASP A 82 -16.05 8.46 -11.19
N THR A 83 -16.47 9.60 -11.73
CA THR A 83 -15.65 10.80 -11.72
C THR A 83 -15.83 11.37 -10.33
N THR A 84 -15.10 10.80 -9.38
CA THR A 84 -14.98 11.39 -8.05
C THR A 84 -14.29 12.72 -8.25
N ALA A 85 -15.09 13.79 -8.36
CA ALA A 85 -14.61 15.15 -8.19
C ALA A 85 -14.29 15.30 -6.70
N CYS A 86 -13.16 14.73 -6.29
CA CYS A 86 -12.60 15.01 -4.98
C CYS A 86 -12.21 16.48 -4.99
N LEU A 87 -12.77 17.26 -4.07
CA LEU A 87 -12.23 18.58 -3.78
C LEU A 87 -10.80 18.42 -3.27
N ASP A 88 -10.00 19.47 -3.44
CA ASP A 88 -8.73 19.54 -2.73
C ASP A 88 -9.01 19.34 -1.22
N PRO A 89 -8.24 18.52 -0.48
CA PRO A 89 -8.54 18.20 0.92
C PRO A 89 -8.68 19.43 1.82
N VAL A 90 -7.97 20.54 1.51
CA VAL A 90 -8.12 21.80 2.26
C VAL A 90 -9.47 22.43 1.96
N VAL A 91 -9.88 22.43 0.68
CA VAL A 91 -11.18 22.95 0.24
C VAL A 91 -12.33 22.10 0.80
N GLU A 92 -12.20 20.77 0.77
CA GLU A 92 -13.20 19.86 1.33
C GLU A 92 -13.43 20.13 2.82
N VAL A 93 -12.36 20.20 3.61
CA VAL A 93 -12.45 20.49 5.05
C VAL A 93 -13.06 21.87 5.30
N ALA A 94 -12.71 22.87 4.49
CA ALA A 94 -13.27 24.22 4.60
C ALA A 94 -14.79 24.22 4.32
N GLU A 95 -15.25 23.50 3.31
CA GLU A 95 -16.68 23.39 2.99
C GLU A 95 -17.46 22.61 4.06
N VAL A 96 -16.92 21.50 4.55
CA VAL A 96 -17.54 20.75 5.66
C VAL A 96 -17.61 21.63 6.91
N GLN A 97 -16.56 22.38 7.22
CA GLN A 97 -16.56 23.31 8.36
C GLN A 97 -17.58 24.44 8.17
N ARG A 98 -17.75 24.96 6.95
CA ARG A 98 -18.76 25.96 6.62
C ARG A 98 -20.17 25.41 6.86
N MET A 99 -20.45 24.18 6.43
CA MET A 99 -21.73 23.50 6.67
C MET A 99 -22.01 23.28 8.15
N VAL A 100 -21.01 22.81 8.92
CA VAL A 100 -21.10 22.65 10.37
C VAL A 100 -21.41 23.98 11.06
N ASN A 101 -20.74 25.06 10.65
CA ASN A 101 -20.98 26.40 11.19
C ASN A 101 -22.39 26.91 10.88
N SER A 102 -22.88 26.69 9.65
CA SER A 102 -24.23 27.07 9.23
C SER A 102 -25.30 26.32 10.04
N HIS A 103 -25.14 25.00 10.21
CA HIS A 103 -26.02 24.17 11.03
C HIS A 103 -26.05 24.64 12.49
N ASN A 104 -24.86 24.85 13.07
CA ASN A 104 -24.74 25.30 14.46
C ASN A 104 -25.31 26.69 14.70
N ARG A 105 -25.32 27.55 13.66
CA ARG A 105 -25.98 28.86 13.69
C ARG A 105 -27.50 28.70 13.66
N ALA A 106 -28.04 27.87 12.76
CA ALA A 106 -29.47 27.59 12.71
C ALA A 106 -30.03 27.01 14.02
N ILE A 107 -29.24 26.19 14.73
CA ILE A 107 -29.59 25.73 16.09
C ILE A 107 -29.58 26.89 17.10
N ALA A 108 -28.55 27.74 17.07
CA ALA A 108 -28.45 28.88 17.98
C ALA A 108 -29.58 29.90 17.79
N ASP A 109 -29.99 30.10 16.53
CA ASP A 109 -31.07 31.01 16.14
C ASP A 109 -32.47 30.39 16.35
N GLY A 110 -32.55 29.12 16.76
CA GLY A 110 -33.81 28.41 16.99
C GLY A 110 -34.57 28.01 15.72
N THR A 111 -34.00 28.20 14.53
CA THR A 111 -34.62 27.86 13.24
C THR A 111 -34.49 26.38 12.87
N HIS A 112 -33.68 25.63 13.62
CA HIS A 112 -33.51 24.19 13.45
C HIS A 112 -33.40 23.50 14.82
N THR A 113 -33.97 22.30 14.97
CA THR A 113 -33.89 21.51 16.20
C THR A 113 -32.76 20.47 16.11
N GLY A 114 -32.07 20.19 17.21
CA GLY A 114 -31.02 19.16 17.25
C GLY A 114 -29.78 19.57 18.05
N SER A 115 -28.74 18.73 17.97
CA SER A 115 -27.46 18.97 18.63
C SER A 115 -26.46 19.68 17.70
N ARG A 116 -25.53 20.43 18.32
CA ARG A 116 -24.44 21.08 17.59
C ARG A 116 -23.50 20.02 17.03
N LEU A 117 -23.09 20.22 15.78
CA LEU A 117 -22.13 19.38 15.09
C LEU A 117 -20.70 19.90 15.34
N GLN A 118 -19.74 18.98 15.30
CA GLN A 118 -18.32 19.30 15.34
C GLN A 118 -17.54 18.30 14.51
N ILE A 119 -16.46 18.76 13.88
CA ILE A 119 -15.51 17.88 13.20
C ILE A 119 -14.60 17.27 14.28
N LYS A 120 -14.65 15.95 14.43
CA LYS A 120 -13.81 15.23 15.39
C LYS A 120 -12.57 14.67 14.68
N ARG A 121 -11.40 15.20 15.04
CA ARG A 121 -10.13 14.63 14.59
C ARG A 121 -9.81 13.35 15.36
N THR A 122 -9.64 12.24 14.65
CA THR A 122 -9.18 10.96 15.23
C THR A 122 -7.81 10.60 14.67
N VAL A 123 -6.88 10.31 15.57
CA VAL A 123 -5.49 9.96 15.26
C VAL A 123 -5.33 8.46 15.36
N PHE A 124 -4.94 7.80 14.27
CA PHE A 124 -4.69 6.36 14.29
C PHE A 124 -3.26 6.03 14.67
N PHE A 125 -2.30 6.76 14.13
CA PHE A 125 -0.88 6.57 14.40
C PHE A 125 -0.09 7.81 13.99
N THR A 126 1.15 7.87 14.45
CA THR A 126 2.14 8.89 14.09
C THR A 126 3.36 8.19 13.51
N SER A 127 3.87 8.66 12.37
CA SER A 127 5.00 8.04 11.69
C SER A 127 5.89 9.06 11.01
N TYR A 128 7.13 8.67 10.76
CA TYR A 128 7.90 9.28 9.69
C TYR A 128 7.38 8.75 8.36
N SER A 129 6.95 9.64 7.47
CA SER A 129 6.50 9.30 6.13
C SER A 129 7.66 9.33 5.15
N ILE A 130 7.76 8.24 4.38
CA ILE A 130 8.75 8.05 3.34
C ILE A 130 8.18 8.55 2.01
N PRO A 131 8.90 9.40 1.26
CA PRO A 131 8.49 9.85 -0.07
C PRO A 131 8.28 8.68 -1.04
N ALA A 132 7.42 8.88 -2.05
CA ALA A 132 7.05 7.82 -2.98
C ALA A 132 8.25 7.21 -3.74
N ASP A 133 9.25 8.01 -4.09
CA ASP A 133 10.41 7.53 -4.82
C ASP A 133 11.33 6.67 -3.96
N ASP A 134 11.54 7.06 -2.70
CA ASP A 134 12.30 6.26 -1.75
C ASP A 134 11.53 5.01 -1.31
N ALA A 135 10.20 5.10 -1.20
CA ALA A 135 9.35 3.93 -0.95
C ALA A 135 9.49 2.88 -2.07
N LYS A 136 9.58 3.30 -3.33
CA LYS A 136 9.85 2.39 -4.46
C LYS A 136 11.23 1.74 -4.35
N LYS A 137 12.26 2.50 -3.96
CA LYS A 137 13.61 1.95 -3.73
C LYS A 137 13.59 0.91 -2.60
N LEU A 138 12.95 1.21 -1.48
CA LEU A 138 12.81 0.30 -0.34
C LEU A 138 12.03 -0.97 -0.70
N ASN A 139 10.95 -0.86 -1.46
CA ASN A 139 10.16 -2.02 -1.88
C ASN A 139 10.96 -3.01 -2.74
N LYS A 140 11.95 -2.53 -3.52
CA LYS A 140 12.87 -3.40 -4.28
C LYS A 140 13.77 -4.24 -3.37
N LEU A 141 14.08 -3.75 -2.17
CA LEU A 141 14.92 -4.47 -1.21
C LEU A 141 14.25 -5.73 -0.65
N ALA A 142 12.91 -5.85 -0.74
CA ALA A 142 12.19 -7.02 -0.23
C ALA A 142 12.61 -8.34 -0.90
N ASN A 143 13.25 -8.29 -2.08
CA ASN A 143 13.76 -9.45 -2.82
C ASN A 143 12.79 -10.65 -2.83
N LEU A 144 11.57 -10.39 -3.34
CA LEU A 144 10.48 -11.34 -3.29
C LEU A 144 10.74 -12.54 -4.24
N PRO A 145 10.55 -13.79 -3.79
CA PRO A 145 10.60 -14.96 -4.66
C PRO A 145 9.59 -14.84 -5.83
N ALA A 146 10.02 -15.15 -7.05
CA ALA A 146 9.22 -14.98 -8.27
C ALA A 146 7.84 -15.68 -8.23
N HIS A 147 7.74 -16.80 -7.50
CA HIS A 147 6.50 -17.57 -7.34
C HIS A 147 5.46 -16.89 -6.43
N LEU A 148 5.84 -15.87 -5.65
CA LEU A 148 4.95 -15.17 -4.73
C LEU A 148 4.43 -13.83 -5.28
N VAL A 149 4.88 -13.40 -6.47
CA VAL A 149 4.51 -12.13 -7.09
C VAL A 149 3.07 -12.14 -7.64
N SER A 150 2.31 -13.24 -7.44
CA SER A 150 0.86 -13.26 -7.64
C SER A 150 0.15 -12.33 -6.65
N ASN A 151 -1.10 -11.96 -6.95
CA ASN A 151 -1.95 -10.91 -6.33
C ASN A 151 -2.08 -10.89 -4.78
N ASP A 152 -1.35 -11.72 -4.06
CA ASP A 152 -1.39 -11.88 -2.62
C ASP A 152 -0.34 -11.06 -1.88
N ILE A 153 0.58 -10.34 -2.53
CA ILE A 153 1.55 -9.46 -1.84
C ILE A 153 1.11 -8.00 -1.87
N LYS A 154 1.11 -7.38 -0.69
CA LYS A 154 0.89 -5.93 -0.54
C LYS A 154 2.10 -5.24 0.08
N PHE A 155 2.56 -4.21 -0.62
CA PHE A 155 3.68 -3.36 -0.23
C PHE A 155 3.27 -2.25 0.76
N HIS A 156 4.15 -1.93 1.71
CA HIS A 156 3.87 -0.99 2.80
C HIS A 156 4.98 0.04 3.04
N GLY A 157 6.12 -0.02 2.34
CA GLY A 157 7.39 0.70 2.59
C GLY A 157 7.35 2.24 2.56
N THR A 158 6.42 2.81 3.32
CA THR A 158 5.96 4.20 3.25
C THR A 158 6.04 4.88 4.61
N ASN A 159 6.25 4.13 5.70
CA ASN A 159 6.24 4.67 7.05
C ASN A 159 7.25 3.95 7.97
N ILE A 160 7.88 4.73 8.85
CA ILE A 160 8.56 4.26 10.07
C ILE A 160 7.70 4.70 11.26
N LEU A 161 7.20 3.77 12.05
CA LEU A 161 6.21 4.07 13.10
C LEU A 161 6.86 4.75 14.33
N ILE A 162 6.37 5.94 14.65
CA ILE A 162 6.70 6.67 15.89
C ILE A 162 5.79 6.14 17.00
N SER A 163 4.47 6.13 16.77
CA SER A 163 3.54 5.50 17.69
C SER A 163 2.27 4.99 17.02
N ILE A 164 1.74 3.85 17.47
CA ILE A 164 0.46 3.27 17.04
C ILE A 164 -0.76 3.83 17.79
N ARG A 165 -0.52 4.83 18.65
CA ARG A 165 -1.53 5.58 19.41
C ARG A 165 -1.36 7.08 19.14
N PRO A 166 -2.30 7.94 19.58
CA PRO A 166 -2.04 9.37 19.61
C PRO A 166 -0.73 9.64 20.35
N CYS A 167 0.25 10.21 19.64
CA CYS A 167 1.57 10.47 20.18
C CYS A 167 1.51 11.65 21.16
N SER A 168 2.19 11.53 22.31
CA SER A 168 2.23 12.61 23.29
C SER A 168 3.00 13.82 22.76
N HIS A 169 2.65 15.00 23.26
CA HIS A 169 3.35 16.23 22.88
C HIS A 169 4.84 16.21 23.26
N GLU A 170 5.18 15.55 24.36
CA GLU A 170 6.57 15.38 24.83
C GLU A 170 7.43 14.60 23.83
N ILE A 171 6.92 13.45 23.34
CA ILE A 171 7.63 12.63 22.36
C ILE A 171 7.80 13.41 21.06
N LEU A 172 6.74 14.07 20.58
CA LEU A 172 6.79 14.89 19.38
C LEU A 172 7.80 16.04 19.50
N SER A 173 7.80 16.75 20.62
CA SER A 173 8.72 17.88 20.85
C SER A 173 10.18 17.42 20.85
N LYS A 174 10.47 16.25 21.43
CA LYS A 174 11.82 15.65 21.46
C LYS A 174 12.38 15.40 20.06
N ILE A 175 11.53 15.04 19.10
CA ILE A 175 11.94 14.70 17.73
C ILE A 175 11.73 15.87 16.74
N GLY A 176 11.60 17.10 17.23
CA GLY A 176 11.48 18.32 16.41
C GLY A 176 10.05 18.69 15.99
N GLY A 177 9.05 17.98 16.48
CA GLY A 177 7.64 18.26 16.22
C GLY A 177 7.09 17.72 14.90
N MET A 178 5.86 18.11 14.61
CA MET A 178 5.18 17.73 13.36
C MET A 178 5.87 18.38 12.16
N GLY A 179 6.13 17.58 11.12
CA GLY A 179 6.80 18.06 9.92
C GLY A 179 8.32 18.07 9.99
N ALA A 180 8.92 17.71 11.13
CA ALA A 180 10.36 17.52 11.25
C ALA A 180 10.86 16.48 10.24
N LYS A 181 12.06 16.70 9.71
CA LYS A 181 12.68 15.82 8.73
C LYS A 181 13.86 15.08 9.34
N MET A 182 14.05 13.84 8.92
CA MET A 182 15.19 13.01 9.33
C MET A 182 15.68 12.20 8.13
N VAL A 183 16.98 11.92 8.11
CA VAL A 183 17.56 10.99 7.16
C VAL A 183 17.68 9.62 7.81
N TRP A 184 17.30 8.57 7.08
CA TRP A 184 17.46 7.19 7.53
C TRP A 184 18.35 6.41 6.57
N ARG A 185 19.17 5.53 7.13
CA ARG A 185 19.98 4.56 6.40
C ARG A 185 19.45 3.16 6.64
N VAL A 186 19.37 2.34 5.59
CA VAL A 186 19.03 0.92 5.72
C VAL A 186 20.27 0.16 6.19
N VAL A 187 20.12 -0.59 7.28
CA VAL A 187 21.22 -1.36 7.91
C VAL A 187 21.10 -2.84 7.57
N ALA A 188 19.89 -3.37 7.57
CA ALA A 188 19.63 -4.78 7.30
C ALA A 188 18.25 -4.97 6.65
N VAL A 189 18.09 -6.08 5.94
CA VAL A 189 16.81 -6.50 5.36
C VAL A 189 16.58 -7.96 5.71
N GLY A 190 15.35 -8.30 6.08
CA GLY A 190 14.99 -9.66 6.45
C GLY A 190 13.52 -9.97 6.19
N HIS A 191 13.18 -11.26 6.33
CA HIS A 191 11.83 -11.73 6.17
C HIS A 191 11.47 -12.80 7.19
N LEU A 192 10.18 -12.91 7.49
CA LEU A 192 9.65 -13.96 8.37
C LEU A 192 8.83 -14.93 7.53
N ASN A 193 9.35 -16.15 7.35
CA ASN A 193 8.70 -17.27 6.64
C ASN A 193 8.06 -16.89 5.28
N ASN A 194 8.68 -15.98 4.53
CA ASN A 194 8.13 -15.43 3.27
C ASN A 194 6.70 -14.85 3.42
N MET A 195 6.33 -14.41 4.62
CA MET A 195 5.03 -13.81 4.91
C MET A 195 5.11 -12.29 5.11
N VAL A 196 6.21 -11.81 5.70
CA VAL A 196 6.47 -10.39 5.98
C VAL A 196 7.93 -10.08 5.69
N TRP A 197 8.18 -8.96 5.02
CA TRP A 197 9.51 -8.45 4.70
C TRP A 197 9.69 -7.09 5.35
N ALA A 198 10.85 -6.86 5.96
CA ALA A 198 11.16 -5.62 6.66
C ALA A 198 12.62 -5.21 6.46
N ALA A 199 12.84 -3.90 6.43
CA ALA A 199 14.16 -3.29 6.49
C ALA A 199 14.36 -2.67 7.87
N GLN A 200 15.48 -2.96 8.51
CA GLN A 200 15.94 -2.21 9.66
C GLN A 200 16.63 -0.94 9.17
N VAL A 201 16.36 0.16 9.85
CA VAL A 201 16.93 1.47 9.54
C VAL A 201 17.62 2.06 10.76
N GLU A 202 18.50 3.04 10.55
CA GLU A 202 19.13 3.85 11.60
C GLU A 202 19.08 5.34 11.21
N PRO A 203 18.99 6.27 12.19
CA PRO A 203 19.01 7.69 11.90
C PRO A 203 20.38 8.14 11.39
N VAL A 204 20.40 9.15 10.54
CA VAL A 204 21.61 9.82 10.08
C VAL A 204 21.46 11.33 10.37
N PRO A 205 22.35 11.93 11.17
CA PRO A 205 23.51 11.31 11.85
C PRO A 205 23.11 10.38 13.00
N ALA A 206 24.02 9.50 13.44
CA ALA A 206 23.72 8.43 14.41
C ALA A 206 23.34 8.93 15.81
N ASP A 207 23.70 10.17 16.14
CA ASP A 207 23.37 10.88 17.37
C ASP A 207 22.05 11.67 17.29
N ALA A 208 21.38 11.68 16.12
CA ALA A 208 20.11 12.38 15.97
C ALA A 208 19.03 11.81 16.90
N ALA A 209 18.31 12.69 17.58
CA ALA A 209 17.21 12.31 18.44
C ALA A 209 16.03 11.75 17.63
N TYR A 210 15.68 10.48 17.88
CA TYR A 210 14.53 9.84 17.25
C TYR A 210 13.66 9.11 18.27
N HIS A 211 12.45 8.74 17.83
CA HIS A 211 11.56 7.85 18.58
C HIS A 211 10.83 6.91 17.64
N THR A 212 10.75 5.64 18.00
CA THR A 212 9.97 4.61 17.31
C THR A 212 9.22 3.75 18.31
N GLU A 213 8.08 3.20 17.90
CA GLU A 213 7.26 2.32 18.75
C GLU A 213 8.04 1.05 19.13
N GLY A 214 8.87 0.54 18.22
CA GLY A 214 9.80 -0.56 18.47
C GLY A 214 11.17 -0.08 18.95
N ALA A 215 11.85 -0.91 19.75
CA ALA A 215 13.24 -0.68 20.17
C ALA A 215 14.21 -0.59 18.97
N VAL A 216 13.90 -1.31 17.90
CA VAL A 216 14.63 -1.26 16.64
C VAL A 216 13.78 -0.52 15.60
N PRO A 217 14.29 0.58 15.02
CA PRO A 217 13.57 1.30 13.98
C PRO A 217 13.53 0.47 12.69
N MET A 218 12.34 0.32 12.11
CA MET A 218 12.13 -0.52 10.94
C MET A 218 11.03 -0.03 10.00
N VAL A 219 11.15 -0.46 8.75
CA VAL A 219 10.17 -0.26 7.68
C VAL A 219 9.64 -1.62 7.24
N VAL A 220 8.32 -1.81 7.29
CA VAL A 220 7.67 -2.97 6.68
C VAL A 220 7.62 -2.75 5.17
N LEU A 221 8.30 -3.60 4.42
CA LEU A 221 8.41 -3.49 2.96
C LEU A 221 7.20 -4.12 2.29
N ALA A 222 6.88 -5.36 2.66
CA ALA A 222 5.81 -6.14 2.05
C ALA A 222 5.26 -7.19 3.02
N HIS A 223 4.07 -7.68 2.71
CA HIS A 223 3.48 -8.84 3.40
C HIS A 223 2.47 -9.57 2.51
N GLN A 224 2.17 -10.82 2.84
CA GLN A 224 1.10 -11.59 2.21
C GLN A 224 -0.29 -11.24 2.77
N GLN A 225 -1.27 -11.02 1.89
CA GLN A 225 -2.65 -10.62 2.14
C GLN A 225 -3.40 -11.65 3.02
N ALA A 226 -3.10 -12.95 2.87
CA ALA A 226 -3.70 -14.03 3.67
C ALA A 226 -3.42 -13.91 5.18
N VAL A 227 -2.31 -13.25 5.55
CA VAL A 227 -1.90 -13.04 6.95
C VAL A 227 -2.74 -11.94 7.64
N MET A 228 -3.40 -11.09 6.86
CA MET A 228 -4.01 -9.83 7.30
C MET A 228 -5.42 -9.97 7.93
N THR A 229 -5.92 -11.19 8.13
CA THR A 229 -7.25 -11.42 8.74
C THR A 229 -7.36 -11.00 10.21
N ARG A 230 -6.24 -10.68 10.90
CA ARG A 230 -6.25 -9.99 12.21
C ARG A 230 -5.05 -9.04 12.35
N LYS A 231 -5.31 -7.75 12.65
CA LYS A 231 -4.29 -6.71 12.88
C LYS A 231 -3.20 -7.12 13.88
N ASP A 232 -3.57 -7.96 14.87
CA ASP A 232 -2.68 -8.45 15.92
C ASP A 232 -1.53 -9.31 15.39
N ARG A 233 -1.74 -10.06 14.28
CA ARG A 233 -0.71 -10.93 13.70
C ARG A 233 0.41 -10.16 13.01
N LEU A 234 0.12 -8.99 12.46
CA LEU A 234 1.15 -8.13 11.85
C LEU A 234 2.05 -7.54 12.92
N ILE A 235 1.48 -7.08 14.05
CA ILE A 235 2.24 -6.56 15.19
C ILE A 235 3.13 -7.67 15.78
N VAL A 236 2.61 -8.89 15.94
CA VAL A 236 3.39 -10.04 16.44
C VAL A 236 4.47 -10.48 15.43
N ALA A 237 4.20 -10.43 14.12
CA ALA A 237 5.20 -10.73 13.09
C ALA A 237 6.30 -9.66 13.03
N ILE A 238 5.94 -8.38 13.17
CA ILE A 238 6.84 -7.24 13.27
C ILE A 238 7.67 -7.32 14.57
N ALA A 239 7.07 -7.70 15.70
CA ALA A 239 7.76 -7.93 16.96
C ALA A 239 8.75 -9.11 16.87
N THR A 240 8.34 -10.21 16.23
CA THR A 240 9.21 -11.37 15.96
C THR A 240 10.37 -11.01 15.02
N LEU A 241 10.13 -10.17 14.01
CA LEU A 241 11.17 -9.63 13.13
C LEU A 241 12.12 -8.69 13.90
N ASN A 242 11.60 -7.84 14.77
CA ASN A 242 12.39 -6.98 15.66
C ASN A 242 13.33 -7.80 16.53
N MET A 243 12.84 -8.89 17.14
CA MET A 243 13.65 -9.80 17.94
C MET A 243 14.75 -10.48 17.11
N ARG A 244 14.40 -11.06 15.95
CA ARG A 244 15.37 -11.80 15.11
C ARG A 244 16.41 -10.89 14.46
N LEU A 245 16.02 -9.70 14.00
CA LEU A 245 16.96 -8.72 13.45
C LEU A 245 17.88 -8.16 14.55
N GLY A 246 17.35 -7.95 15.77
CA GLY A 246 18.14 -7.59 16.94
C GLY A 246 19.16 -8.67 17.34
N GLU A 247 18.75 -9.95 17.36
CA GLU A 247 19.63 -11.09 17.64
C GLU A 247 20.72 -11.25 16.57
N MET A 248 20.39 -11.08 15.28
CA MET A 248 21.38 -11.15 14.20
C MET A 248 22.43 -10.03 14.28
N LEU A 249 22.05 -8.83 14.71
CA LEU A 249 23.01 -7.73 14.96
C LEU A 249 23.84 -7.96 16.22
N HIS A 250 23.27 -8.54 17.28
CA HIS A 250 24.02 -8.87 18.48
C HIS A 250 25.04 -9.98 18.19
N MET A 251 24.64 -11.01 17.43
CA MET A 251 25.56 -12.04 16.93
C MET A 251 26.60 -11.46 15.96
N SER A 252 26.21 -10.59 15.02
CA SER A 252 27.13 -9.98 14.07
C SER A 252 28.15 -9.09 14.77
N ARG A 253 27.73 -8.23 15.71
CA ARG A 253 28.65 -7.41 16.52
C ARG A 253 29.55 -8.27 17.41
N THR A 254 29.03 -9.35 17.99
CA THR A 254 29.83 -10.28 18.81
C THR A 254 30.86 -11.03 17.97
N ILE A 255 30.49 -11.48 16.77
CA ILE A 255 31.40 -12.15 15.82
C ILE A 255 32.44 -11.17 15.30
N THR A 256 32.06 -9.94 14.95
CA THR A 256 33.01 -8.90 14.50
C THR A 256 33.96 -8.50 15.62
N ILE A 257 33.50 -8.33 16.86
CA ILE A 257 34.36 -8.06 18.02
C ILE A 257 35.26 -9.26 18.32
N ALA A 258 34.76 -10.50 18.26
CA ALA A 258 35.56 -11.70 18.46
C ALA A 258 36.63 -11.88 17.37
N LEU A 259 36.31 -11.57 16.11
CA LEU A 259 37.26 -11.59 15.00
C LEU A 259 38.30 -10.47 15.13
N LEU A 260 37.90 -9.27 15.55
CA LEU A 260 38.83 -8.16 15.82
C LEU A 260 39.74 -8.46 17.01
N MET A 261 39.22 -9.04 18.10
CA MET A 261 40.03 -9.46 19.24
C MET A 261 40.95 -10.63 18.89
N GLY A 262 40.49 -11.58 18.05
CA GLY A 262 41.32 -12.66 17.53
C GLY A 262 42.44 -12.17 16.61
N ALA A 263 42.15 -11.18 15.75
CA ALA A 263 43.15 -10.54 14.90
C ALA A 263 44.16 -9.71 15.72
N MET A 264 43.71 -8.98 16.74
CA MET A 264 44.61 -8.28 17.68
C MET A 264 45.48 -9.25 18.48
N ALA A 265 44.94 -10.37 18.95
CA ALA A 265 45.70 -11.38 19.67
C ALA A 265 46.76 -12.05 18.77
N MET A 266 46.44 -12.32 17.50
CA MET A 266 47.43 -12.81 16.53
C MET A 266 48.49 -11.75 16.19
N ALA A 267 48.12 -10.47 16.07
CA ALA A 267 49.07 -9.38 15.83
C ALA A 267 50.03 -9.18 17.03
N LEU A 268 49.54 -9.33 18.26
CA LEU A 268 50.36 -9.30 19.47
C LEU A 268 51.28 -10.53 19.59
N ALA A 269 50.80 -11.71 19.20
CA ALA A 269 51.63 -12.92 19.17
C ALA A 269 52.72 -12.87 18.09
N HIS A 270 52.48 -12.20 16.95
CA HIS A 270 53.50 -11.93 15.94
C HIS A 270 54.49 -10.84 16.37
N SER A 271 54.04 -9.83 17.11
CA SER A 271 54.89 -8.80 17.72
C SER A 271 55.87 -9.34 18.77
N GLU A 272 55.55 -10.44 19.45
CA GLU A 272 56.48 -11.11 20.38
C GLU A 272 57.45 -12.07 19.69
N ALA A 273 57.17 -12.46 18.44
CA ALA A 273 58.01 -13.36 17.65
C ALA A 273 59.08 -12.63 16.81
N GLU A 274 58.96 -11.31 16.59
CA GLU A 274 59.90 -10.51 15.77
C GLU A 274 60.95 -9.74 16.61
N ALA A 275 61.09 -10.02 17.90
CA ALA A 275 62.10 -9.36 18.75
C ALA A 275 63.52 -9.98 18.67
N GLU A 276 63.75 -10.98 17.82
CA GLU A 276 65.09 -11.46 17.47
C GLU A 276 65.19 -11.63 15.95
N VAL A 277 65.87 -10.68 15.29
CA VAL A 277 66.85 -10.85 14.20
C VAL A 277 67.05 -9.52 13.46
N GLU A 278 68.32 -9.19 13.27
CA GLU A 278 68.94 -7.95 12.83
C GLU A 278 68.92 -7.74 11.29
N GLU A 279 68.74 -6.47 10.91
CA GLU A 279 69.27 -5.71 9.75
C GLU A 279 69.53 -6.40 8.39
N ALA A 280 68.75 -6.03 7.36
CA ALA A 280 69.25 -5.71 6.00
C ALA A 280 68.14 -5.21 5.04
N GLY A 281 68.41 -4.10 4.33
CA GLY A 281 67.98 -3.92 2.94
C GLY A 281 66.76 -3.02 2.67
N GLU A 282 67.02 -1.73 2.52
CA GLU A 282 66.10 -0.75 1.93
C GLU A 282 66.00 -0.97 0.40
N VAL A 283 64.79 -1.27 -0.10
CA VAL A 283 64.42 -1.11 -1.52
C VAL A 283 63.04 -0.45 -1.57
N ALA A 284 63.05 0.83 -1.91
CA ALA A 284 61.85 1.60 -2.22
C ALA A 284 61.23 1.11 -3.54
N ALA A 285 59.95 0.79 -3.49
CA ALA A 285 59.08 0.72 -4.65
C ALA A 285 57.75 1.42 -4.31
N GLU A 286 57.62 2.65 -4.79
CA GLU A 286 56.33 3.32 -4.98
C GLU A 286 55.51 2.60 -6.07
N VAL A 287 54.22 2.94 -6.14
CA VAL A 287 53.23 2.77 -7.24
C VAL A 287 52.01 1.90 -6.83
N PRO A 288 50.75 2.30 -7.09
CA PRO A 288 50.09 3.60 -6.95
C PRO A 288 48.70 3.48 -6.28
N ILE A 289 48.09 4.64 -6.02
CA ILE A 289 46.67 4.80 -5.68
C ILE A 289 45.80 4.43 -6.88
N PHE A 290 44.72 3.67 -6.65
CA PHE A 290 43.54 3.68 -7.53
C PHE A 290 42.24 3.86 -6.72
N MET A 291 41.59 4.99 -6.96
CA MET A 291 40.19 5.25 -6.65
C MET A 291 39.28 4.65 -7.73
N ARG A 292 38.24 3.93 -7.29
CA ARG A 292 36.90 3.85 -7.90
C ARG A 292 36.02 3.07 -6.91
N GLY A 293 34.93 3.58 -6.37
CA GLY A 293 33.95 4.50 -6.93
C GLY A 293 32.61 3.78 -6.88
N GLY A 294 31.85 4.00 -5.81
CA GLY A 294 30.56 3.35 -5.57
C GLY A 294 29.80 4.10 -4.49
N GLY A 295 29.51 5.37 -4.76
CA GLY A 295 28.67 6.20 -3.91
C GLY A 295 27.27 5.59 -3.78
N ALA A 296 26.78 5.59 -2.55
CA ALA A 296 25.36 5.60 -2.25
C ALA A 296 25.18 6.32 -0.91
N GLU A 297 25.41 7.63 -0.92
CA GLU A 297 24.72 8.51 0.03
C GLU A 297 23.25 8.64 -0.40
N ASP A 298 22.51 7.53 -0.38
CA ASP A 298 21.07 7.55 -0.54
C ASP A 298 20.45 7.60 0.86
N GLY A 299 20.66 8.74 1.52
CA GLY A 299 19.91 9.10 2.70
C GLY A 299 18.46 9.38 2.32
N VAL A 300 17.52 8.59 2.86
CA VAL A 300 16.09 8.83 2.63
C VAL A 300 15.64 9.96 3.56
N VAL A 301 15.29 11.13 3.00
CA VAL A 301 14.73 12.24 3.76
C VAL A 301 13.24 11.99 4.01
N VAL A 302 12.89 11.65 5.25
CA VAL A 302 11.50 11.42 5.66
C VAL A 302 10.97 12.60 6.44
N GLN A 303 9.65 12.79 6.42
CA GLN A 303 8.96 13.84 7.17
C GLN A 303 8.01 13.23 8.19
N ALA A 304 8.03 13.68 9.44
CA ALA A 304 7.02 13.29 10.42
C ALA A 304 5.63 13.76 9.96
N LYS A 305 4.73 12.79 9.70
CA LYS A 305 3.35 13.06 9.31
C LYS A 305 2.39 12.32 10.22
N HIS A 306 1.18 12.85 10.23
CA HIS A 306 0.10 12.37 11.06
C HIS A 306 -1.07 12.05 10.17
N ARG A 307 -1.49 10.78 10.17
CA ARG A 307 -2.62 10.36 9.35
C ARG A 307 -3.91 10.48 10.13
N VAL A 308 -4.74 11.41 9.69
CA VAL A 308 -6.11 11.60 10.17
C VAL A 308 -7.04 10.78 9.27
N GLY A 309 -7.94 10.01 9.86
CA GLY A 309 -9.13 9.55 9.12
C GLY A 309 -10.24 10.56 9.36
N VAL A 310 -10.86 11.01 8.26
CA VAL A 310 -12.16 11.69 8.28
C VAL A 310 -13.24 10.63 8.38
#